data_AF-A0A7S2BKW2-F1
#
_entry.id   AF-A0A7S2BKW2-F1
#
_cell.length_a   1.000
_cell.length_b   1.000
_cell.length_c   1.000
_cell.angle_alpha   90.00
_cell.angle_beta   90.00
_cell.angle_gamma   90.00
#
_symmetry.space_group_name_H-M   'P 1'
#
loop_
_entity.id
_entity.type
_entity.pdbx_description
1 polymer ?
#
loop_
_entity_poly.entity_id
_entity_poly.type
_entity_poly.pdbx_seq_one_letter_code
_entity_poly.pdbx_strand_id
1 'polypeptide(L)'
;EGSGIKAIRLLKIFSSNAKPLLVSLESFDEAVPSRAVIFKTGDDLRKDVQVLQMFRYMNFLWNDVLLKTSENYQIQAHIYSVMPVGIQCGFIELIPGVRPLSSI
;
A
#
# COMPACT_ATOMS: atom_id res chain seq x y z
N GLU A 1 4.92 -26.91 6.26
CA GLU A 1 4.42 -26.18 7.44
C GLU A 1 5.37 -25.00 7.67
N GLY A 2 4.86 -23.77 7.79
CA GLY A 2 5.71 -22.59 8.04
C GLY A 2 5.38 -21.30 7.28
N SER A 3 4.33 -21.25 6.45
CA SER A 3 3.87 -19.99 5.85
C SER A 3 2.87 -19.31 6.79
N GLY A 4 3.25 -18.19 7.41
CA GLY A 4 2.37 -17.45 8.29
C GLY A 4 3.07 -16.31 9.03
N ILE A 5 2.28 -15.50 9.72
CA ILE A 5 2.76 -14.42 10.58
C ILE A 5 2.99 -14.99 11.99
N LYS A 6 4.23 -14.93 12.45
CA LYS A 6 4.68 -15.31 13.80
C LYS A 6 4.24 -14.29 14.84
N ALA A 7 4.40 -13.01 14.53
CA ALA A 7 4.07 -11.92 15.43
C ALA A 7 3.68 -10.65 14.68
N ILE A 8 2.84 -9.84 15.33
CA ILE A 8 2.51 -8.49 14.89
C ILE A 8 2.96 -7.53 15.99
N ARG A 9 3.80 -6.56 15.64
CA ARG A 9 4.29 -5.54 16.60
C ARG A 9 3.85 -4.16 16.19
N LEU A 10 3.28 -3.40 17.13
CA LEU A 10 2.99 -1.99 16.93
C LEU A 10 4.31 -1.20 16.89
N LEU A 11 4.53 -0.45 15.81
CA LEU A 11 5.70 0.40 15.64
C LEU A 11 5.39 1.87 15.94
N LYS A 12 4.23 2.35 15.48
CA LYS A 12 3.82 3.76 15.59
C LYS A 12 2.31 3.89 15.44
N ILE A 13 1.72 4.89 16.10
CA ILE A 13 0.37 5.36 15.82
C ILE A 13 0.50 6.68 15.05
N PHE A 14 -0.11 6.79 13.88
CA PHE A 14 -0.09 8.05 13.13
C PHE A 14 -1.01 9.08 13.80
N SER A 15 -0.64 10.36 13.71
CA SER A 15 -1.37 11.47 14.32
C SER A 15 -2.57 11.97 13.52
N SER A 16 -2.97 11.28 12.45
CA SER A 16 -4.16 11.64 11.68
C SER A 16 -5.45 11.30 12.43
N ASN A 17 -6.58 11.86 11.98
CA ASN A 17 -7.89 11.70 12.66
C ASN A 17 -8.26 10.23 12.89
N ALA A 18 -8.05 9.37 11.89
CA ALA A 18 -8.34 7.93 11.98
C ALA A 18 -7.33 7.12 12.81
N LYS A 19 -6.25 7.75 13.30
CA LYS A 19 -5.18 7.13 14.11
C LYS A 19 -4.74 5.73 13.60
N PRO A 20 -4.37 5.57 12.32
CA PRO A 20 -3.94 4.28 11.80
C PRO A 20 -2.68 3.79 12.53
N LEU A 21 -2.52 2.46 12.57
CA LEU A 21 -1.43 1.79 13.25
C LEU A 21 -0.38 1.38 12.22
N LEU A 22 0.87 1.76 12.43
CA LEU A 22 1.98 1.14 11.74
C LEU A 22 2.38 -0.12 12.50
N VAL A 23 2.31 -1.27 11.84
CA VAL A 23 2.63 -2.58 12.43
C VAL A 23 3.70 -3.30 11.63
N SER A 24 4.61 -3.99 12.32
CA SER A 24 5.55 -4.94 11.73
C SER A 24 4.92 -6.33 11.72
N LEU A 25 4.97 -7.01 10.58
CA LEU A 25 4.59 -8.41 10.42
C LEU A 25 5.87 -9.26 10.39
N GLU A 26 6.05 -10.10 11.39
CA GLU A 26 7.19 -11.03 11.49
C GLU A 26 6.77 -12.41 10.98
N SER A 27 7.55 -13.00 10.08
CA SER A 27 7.27 -14.32 9.52
C SER A 27 7.71 -15.44 10.47
N PHE A 28 7.09 -16.62 10.37
CA PHE A 28 7.63 -17.85 10.95
C PHE A 28 8.91 -18.31 10.25
N ASP A 29 9.02 -18.01 8.95
CA ASP A 29 10.23 -18.23 8.17
C ASP A 29 11.22 -17.09 8.43
N GLU A 30 12.33 -17.39 9.13
CA GLU A 30 13.37 -16.42 9.46
C GLU A 30 14.12 -15.86 8.24
N ALA A 31 14.05 -16.53 7.09
CA ALA A 31 14.59 -16.01 5.84
C ALA A 31 13.72 -14.89 5.24
N VAL A 32 12.45 -14.76 5.67
CA VAL A 32 11.54 -13.72 5.20
C VAL A 32 11.65 -12.48 6.11
N PRO A 33 12.12 -11.34 5.59
CA PRO A 33 12.27 -10.13 6.40
C PRO A 33 10.91 -9.61 6.86
N SER A 34 10.92 -8.99 8.04
CA SER A 34 9.72 -8.35 8.58
C SER A 34 9.25 -7.22 7.67
N ARG A 35 7.94 -7.09 7.51
CA ARG A 35 7.32 -6.05 6.67
C ARG A 35 6.50 -5.10 7.51
N ALA A 36 6.74 -3.80 7.34
CA ALA A 36 5.92 -2.77 7.95
C ALA A 36 4.69 -2.48 7.06
N VAL A 37 3.51 -2.50 7.65
CA VAL A 37 2.23 -2.18 6.99
C VAL A 37 1.41 -1.23 7.86
N ILE A 38 0.52 -0.47 7.23
CA ILE A 38 -0.41 0.42 7.92
C ILE A 38 -1.74 -0.32 8.08
N PHE A 39 -2.12 -0.62 9.30
CA PHE A 39 -3.47 -1.08 9.62
C PHE A 39 -4.38 0.12 9.87
N LYS A 40 -5.48 0.20 9.13
CA LYS A 40 -6.41 1.31 9.16
C LYS A 40 -7.81 0.81 9.53
N THR A 41 -8.48 1.55 10.41
CA THR A 41 -9.86 1.30 10.83
C THR A 41 -10.69 2.56 10.64
N GLY A 42 -12.00 2.40 10.49
CA GLY A 42 -12.95 3.49 10.28
C GLY A 42 -13.16 3.90 8.82
N ASP A 43 -12.37 3.36 7.88
CA ASP A 43 -12.47 3.66 6.45
C ASP A 43 -12.74 2.40 5.63
N ASP A 44 -13.63 2.53 4.63
CA ASP A 44 -13.93 1.46 3.69
C ASP A 44 -12.87 1.35 2.58
N LEU A 45 -11.82 0.57 2.85
CA LEU A 45 -10.69 0.37 1.94
C LEU A 45 -11.05 -0.30 0.60
N ARG A 46 -12.27 -0.81 0.42
CA ARG A 46 -12.73 -1.32 -0.87
C ARG A 46 -12.75 -0.20 -1.92
N LYS A 47 -13.01 1.04 -1.49
CA LYS A 47 -12.99 2.23 -2.35
C LYS A 47 -11.56 2.56 -2.82
N ASP A 48 -10.58 2.50 -1.92
CA ASP A 48 -9.17 2.68 -2.26
C ASP A 48 -8.71 1.64 -3.30
N VAL A 49 -9.11 0.37 -3.14
CA VAL A 49 -8.81 -0.68 -4.13
C VAL A 49 -9.37 -0.36 -5.51
N GLN A 50 -10.61 0.15 -5.60
CA GLN A 50 -11.23 0.53 -6.87
C GLN A 50 -10.47 1.68 -7.55
N VAL A 51 -10.06 2.70 -6.78
CA VAL A 51 -9.26 3.81 -7.30
C VAL A 51 -7.90 3.32 -7.80
N LEU A 52 -7.21 2.48 -7.03
CA LEU A 52 -5.93 1.89 -7.46
C LEU A 52 -6.09 1.03 -8.71
N GLN A 53 -7.23 0.37 -8.89
CA GLN A 53 -7.52 -0.38 -10.11
C GLN A 53 -7.61 0.53 -11.33
N MET A 54 -8.18 1.73 -11.20
CA MET A 54 -8.18 2.72 -12.28
C MET A 54 -6.76 3.15 -12.63
N PHE A 55 -5.89 3.37 -11.64
CA PHE A 55 -4.48 3.69 -11.90
C PHE A 55 -3.71 2.54 -12.56
N ARG A 56 -4.00 1.28 -12.23
CA ARG A 56 -3.45 0.12 -12.97
C ARG A 56 -3.86 0.15 -14.43
N TYR A 57 -5.13 0.44 -14.71
CA TYR A 57 -5.63 0.54 -16.08
C TYR A 57 -5.01 1.73 -16.83
N MET A 58 -4.84 2.89 -16.18
CA MET A 58 -4.16 4.03 -16.77
C MET A 58 -2.69 3.71 -17.09
N ASN A 59 -1.96 3.06 -16.17
CA ASN A 59 -0.60 2.60 -16.44
C ASN A 59 -0.55 1.64 -17.64
N PHE A 60 -1.51 0.73 -17.77
CA PHE A 60 -1.62 -0.14 -18.94
C PHE A 60 -1.83 0.67 -20.23
N LEU A 61 -2.79 1.60 -20.26
CA LEU A 61 -3.05 2.43 -21.44
C LEU A 61 -1.85 3.29 -21.84
N TRP A 62 -1.20 3.95 -20.88
CA TRP A 62 -0.02 4.77 -21.13
C TRP A 62 1.14 3.94 -21.66
N ASN A 63 1.43 2.79 -21.03
CA ASN A 63 2.55 1.95 -21.41
C ASN A 63 2.31 1.15 -22.70
N ASP A 64 1.09 0.68 -22.95
CA ASP A 64 0.84 -0.30 -24.02
C ASP A 64 0.08 0.24 -25.22
N VAL A 65 -0.65 1.34 -25.06
CA VAL A 65 -1.60 1.81 -26.10
C VAL A 65 -1.31 3.23 -26.58
N LEU A 66 -0.91 4.15 -25.70
CA LEU A 66 -0.99 5.59 -25.99
C LEU A 66 0.36 6.34 -26.08
N LEU A 67 1.38 5.99 -25.29
CA LEU A 67 2.61 6.80 -25.20
C LEU A 67 3.84 6.15 -25.84
N LYS A 68 3.71 4.94 -26.43
CA LYS A 68 4.82 4.30 -27.16
C LYS A 68 5.14 4.94 -28.52
N THR A 69 4.26 5.82 -29.03
CA THR A 69 4.32 6.32 -30.43
C THR A 69 4.64 7.81 -30.58
N SER A 70 4.64 8.60 -29.50
CA SER A 70 4.83 10.05 -29.59
C SER A 70 5.67 10.57 -28.42
N GLU A 71 6.97 10.70 -28.68
CA GLU A 71 7.99 11.22 -27.74
C GLU A 71 8.13 10.40 -26.44
N ASN A 72 9.34 10.35 -25.88
CA ASN A 72 9.76 9.32 -24.92
C ASN A 72 9.21 9.55 -23.49
N TYR A 73 7.94 9.95 -23.34
CA TYR A 73 7.34 10.26 -22.05
C TYR A 73 6.98 8.98 -21.30
N GLN A 74 7.76 8.68 -20.26
CA GLN A 74 7.50 7.60 -19.32
C GLN A 74 6.56 8.11 -18.21
N ILE A 75 5.26 7.88 -18.36
CA ILE A 75 4.26 8.19 -17.33
C ILE A 75 3.87 6.89 -16.62
N GLN A 76 4.10 6.84 -15.30
CA GLN A 76 3.74 5.69 -14.48
C GLN A 76 3.33 6.14 -13.08
N ALA A 77 2.11 5.80 -12.68
CA ALA A 77 1.67 5.94 -11.30
C ALA A 77 2.22 4.80 -10.43
N HIS A 78 2.72 5.10 -9.24
CA HIS A 78 3.08 4.09 -8.26
C HIS A 78 1.81 3.48 -7.64
N ILE A 79 1.67 2.16 -7.68
CA ILE A 79 0.50 1.43 -7.19
C ILE A 79 0.89 0.63 -5.95
N TYR A 80 0.63 1.19 -4.77
CA TYR A 80 0.82 0.49 -3.51
C TYR A 80 -0.32 -0.50 -3.23
N SER A 81 -0.07 -1.48 -2.37
CA SER A 81 -1.01 -2.55 -2.06
C SER A 81 -2.02 -2.11 -0.99
N VAL A 82 -3.28 -2.49 -1.19
CA VAL A 82 -4.36 -2.29 -0.21
C VAL A 82 -5.14 -3.59 -0.10
N MET A 83 -5.33 -4.08 1.13
CA MET A 83 -6.02 -5.31 1.44
C MET A 83 -7.14 -5.04 2.45
N PRO A 84 -8.39 -4.90 2.00
CA PRO A 84 -9.55 -4.91 2.89
C PRO A 84 -9.66 -6.28 3.58
N VAL A 85 -9.81 -6.30 4.91
CA VAL A 85 -9.92 -7.56 5.68
C VAL A 85 -11.21 -7.66 6.50
N GLY A 86 -12.01 -6.59 6.51
CA GLY A 86 -13.29 -6.55 7.21
C GLY A 86 -14.09 -5.30 6.85
N ILE A 87 -15.16 -5.07 7.59
CA ILE A 87 -15.97 -3.85 7.44
C ILE A 87 -15.15 -2.67 7.95
N GLN A 88 -14.90 -1.71 7.06
CA GLN A 88 -14.17 -0.47 7.37
C GLN A 88 -12.79 -0.69 8.01
N CYS A 89 -12.11 -1.79 7.64
CA CYS A 89 -10.74 -2.04 8.10
C CYS A 89 -9.91 -2.83 7.08
N GLY A 90 -8.60 -2.66 7.17
CA GLY A 90 -7.64 -3.42 6.39
C GLY A 90 -6.23 -2.87 6.46
N PHE A 91 -5.38 -3.44 5.61
CA PHE A 91 -3.96 -3.12 5.54
C PHE A 91 -3.63 -2.31 4.29
N ILE A 92 -2.72 -1.37 4.44
CA ILE A 92 -2.16 -0.56 3.36
C ILE A 92 -0.64 -0.73 3.42
N GLU A 93 -0.02 -0.92 2.27
CA GLU A 93 1.43 -0.99 2.14
C GLU A 93 2.09 0.32 2.60
N LEU A 94 3.14 0.21 3.43
CA LEU A 94 3.99 1.36 3.73
C LEU A 94 5.04 1.50 2.62
N ILE A 95 5.06 2.64 1.93
CA ILE A 95 6.14 2.97 1.01
C ILE A 95 7.29 3.62 1.78
N PRO A 96 8.50 3.03 1.81
CA PRO A 96 9.64 3.62 2.51
C PRO A 96 10.19 4.84 1.76
N GLY A 97 10.82 5.77 2.50
CA GLY A 97 11.52 6.90 1.91
C GLY A 97 10.63 8.02 1.36
N VAL A 98 9.30 7.95 1.55
CA VAL A 98 8.36 9.01 1.16
C VAL A 98 7.98 9.88 2.36
N ARG A 99 7.69 11.15 2.10
CA ARG A 99 7.11 12.09 3.07
C ARG A 99 5.97 12.89 2.45
N PRO A 100 4.94 13.27 3.22
CA PRO A 100 3.88 14.14 2.72
C PRO A 100 4.46 15.47 2.21
N LEU A 101 3.89 16.04 1.14
CA LEU A 101 4.33 17.32 0.59
C LEU A 101 4.26 18.45 1.63
N SER A 102 3.28 18.41 2.55
CA SER A 102 3.15 19.39 3.65
C SER A 102 4.27 19.33 4.69
N SER A 103 5.15 18.34 4.62
CA SER A 103 6.33 18.19 5.50
C SER A 103 7.65 18.52 4.81
N ILE A 104 7.57 19.10 3.61
CA ILE A 104 8.69 19.65 2.84
C ILE A 104 8.75 21.15 3.06
#